data_AF-A0A2K4XFI5-F1
#
_entry.id   AF-A0A2K4XFI5-F1
#
_cell.length_a   1.000
_cell.length_b   1.000
_cell.length_c   1.000
_cell.angle_alpha   90.00
_cell.angle_beta   90.00
_cell.angle_gamma   90.00
#
_symmetry.space_group_name_H-M   'P 1'
#
loop_
_entity.id
_entity.type
_entity.pdbx_description
1 polymer ?
#
loop_
_entity_poly.entity_id
_entity_poly.type
_entity_poly.pdbx_seq_one_letter_code
_entity_poly.pdbx_strand_id
1 'polypeptide(L)'
;MPAYFFFMLLGLSEPLKFGSNLPTTSPDNAVNQVQCILYEMGTPFKLHTLPWLRARREVKLHRLDGYFTTHLTPEMKAYGKITSPVFLEKWYWFTHPDSVNKPEEKIHYGAVRGSYQANWLKSQNIQVQVEVNSIEEIIKILHHQRVDRILLDLDDFEHVTSRLEIDQSAYSKEFFRYVPLGLFASNSLIKRFPNFMSQFDDNLATCSQTPFSLSKSEKDHVLGFIYNQAKALAAQASLTEQTLISNSLPLSEDELIKADKQWQTEVKNEQAKLGKLMLDKALSQKLNEWQSQFNGRVTEVILTDNQGKNVAISKLTSDYWQGDEDKFNKVFTLIDDYYFDNVEYDASTHHFQVQLSIPVFNEHYNHIGVLIIGIDVEKALRLNASLRR
;
A
#
# COMPACT_ATOMS: atom_id res chain seq x y z
N MET A 1 2.46 14.11 -58.07
CA MET A 1 3.57 13.23 -57.62
C MET A 1 3.39 12.97 -56.13
N PRO A 2 3.11 11.73 -55.73
CA PRO A 2 2.90 11.33 -54.34
C PRO A 2 4.20 10.76 -53.72
N ALA A 3 4.46 11.10 -52.47
CA ALA A 3 5.32 10.40 -51.51
C ALA A 3 5.05 11.12 -50.17
N TYR A 4 4.53 10.51 -49.11
CA TYR A 4 5.06 9.32 -48.48
C TYR A 4 3.96 8.44 -47.89
N PHE A 5 3.98 7.21 -48.35
CA PHE A 5 3.50 6.02 -47.66
C PHE A 5 4.26 5.86 -46.33
N PHE A 6 3.54 5.83 -45.20
CA PHE A 6 3.91 4.99 -44.05
C PHE A 6 2.65 4.59 -43.26
N PHE A 7 1.68 4.00 -43.95
CA PHE A 7 0.75 3.06 -43.33
C PHE A 7 1.17 1.66 -43.80
N MET A 8 2.21 1.12 -43.17
CA MET A 8 2.72 -0.22 -43.45
C MET A 8 2.48 -1.08 -42.21
N LEU A 9 1.46 -1.94 -42.31
CA LEU A 9 1.28 -3.18 -41.55
C LEU A 9 1.34 -3.07 -40.01
N LEU A 10 0.26 -2.60 -39.38
CA LEU A 10 -0.18 -3.24 -38.14
C LEU A 10 -0.68 -4.64 -38.55
N GLY A 11 0.21 -5.63 -38.52
CA GLY A 11 -0.23 -7.02 -38.50
C GLY A 11 -1.29 -7.16 -37.42
N LEU A 12 -2.40 -7.83 -37.74
CA LEU A 12 -3.50 -8.12 -36.83
C LEU A 12 -2.98 -8.91 -35.62
N SER A 13 -2.35 -8.24 -34.66
CA SER A 13 -2.07 -8.83 -33.36
C SER A 13 -3.42 -9.08 -32.72
N GLU A 14 -3.71 -10.34 -32.39
CA GLU A 14 -4.88 -10.62 -31.59
C GLU A 14 -4.83 -9.77 -30.31
N PRO A 15 -5.95 -9.14 -29.91
CA PRO A 15 -5.98 -8.35 -28.70
C PRO A 15 -5.62 -9.23 -27.50
N LEU A 16 -4.87 -8.67 -26.56
CA LEU A 16 -4.52 -9.35 -25.32
C LEU A 16 -5.79 -9.72 -24.55
N LYS A 17 -5.87 -10.95 -24.05
CA LYS A 17 -7.04 -11.48 -23.33
C LYS A 17 -6.68 -11.69 -21.87
N PHE A 18 -7.28 -10.90 -20.99
CA PHE A 18 -7.07 -11.01 -19.54
C PHE A 18 -8.35 -11.40 -18.81
N GLY A 19 -8.22 -12.26 -17.79
CA GLY A 19 -9.32 -12.62 -16.89
C GLY A 19 -9.31 -11.84 -15.58
N SER A 20 -10.48 -11.62 -14.99
CA SER A 20 -10.64 -11.18 -13.59
C SER A 20 -11.93 -11.75 -12.99
N ASN A 21 -11.97 -11.96 -11.67
CA ASN A 21 -13.23 -12.29 -10.99
C ASN A 21 -14.16 -11.07 -10.85
N LEU A 22 -13.65 -9.87 -11.11
CA LEU A 22 -14.38 -8.62 -10.97
C LEU A 22 -15.26 -8.35 -12.21
N PRO A 23 -16.44 -7.73 -12.02
CA PRO A 23 -17.27 -7.29 -13.14
C PRO A 23 -16.50 -6.28 -14.01
N THR A 24 -16.31 -6.58 -15.30
CA THR A 24 -15.60 -5.67 -16.21
C THR A 24 -16.49 -4.57 -16.80
N THR A 25 -17.78 -4.58 -16.45
CA THR A 25 -18.82 -3.69 -16.98
C THR A 25 -19.29 -2.65 -15.98
N SER A 26 -18.74 -2.66 -14.77
CA SER A 26 -19.08 -1.74 -13.68
C SER A 26 -17.80 -1.05 -13.19
N PRO A 27 -17.89 0.18 -12.66
CA PRO A 27 -16.71 0.86 -12.12
C PRO A 27 -16.10 0.02 -11.00
N ASP A 28 -14.86 -0.38 -11.21
CA ASP A 28 -14.06 -1.13 -10.25
C ASP A 28 -12.63 -0.62 -10.34
N ASN A 29 -12.02 -0.28 -9.21
CA ASN A 29 -10.73 0.40 -9.18
C ASN A 29 -9.63 -0.42 -9.88
N ALA A 30 -9.59 -1.73 -9.64
CA ALA A 30 -8.57 -2.58 -10.23
C ALA A 30 -8.81 -2.79 -11.73
N VAL A 31 -10.07 -2.95 -12.16
CA VAL A 31 -10.41 -3.04 -13.60
C VAL A 31 -10.05 -1.74 -14.31
N ASN A 32 -10.44 -0.58 -13.76
CA ASN A 32 -10.19 0.73 -14.36
C ASN A 32 -8.69 1.02 -14.50
N GLN A 33 -7.89 0.69 -13.49
CA GLN A 33 -6.43 0.86 -13.53
C GLN A 33 -5.79 -0.02 -14.60
N VAL A 34 -6.14 -1.32 -14.66
CA VAL A 34 -5.60 -2.22 -15.70
C VAL A 34 -6.01 -1.76 -17.10
N GLN A 35 -7.25 -1.29 -17.27
CA GLN A 35 -7.71 -0.74 -18.56
C GLN A 35 -6.91 0.50 -18.97
N CYS A 36 -6.67 1.43 -18.04
CA CYS A 36 -5.85 2.61 -18.28
C CYS A 36 -4.43 2.22 -18.71
N ILE A 37 -3.77 1.32 -17.96
CA ILE A 37 -2.40 0.91 -18.24
C ILE A 37 -2.29 0.27 -19.63
N LEU A 38 -3.18 -0.68 -19.95
CA LEU A 38 -3.16 -1.34 -21.26
C LEU A 38 -3.47 -0.37 -22.41
N TYR A 39 -4.27 0.66 -22.15
CA TYR A 39 -4.56 1.74 -23.09
C TYR A 39 -3.32 2.63 -23.34
N GLU A 40 -2.63 3.07 -22.28
CA GLU A 40 -1.39 3.86 -22.38
C GLU A 40 -0.25 3.08 -23.06
N MET A 41 -0.20 1.75 -22.87
CA MET A 41 0.72 0.87 -23.60
C MET A 41 0.38 0.75 -25.09
N GLY A 42 -0.72 1.33 -25.57
CA GLY A 42 -1.15 1.26 -26.97
C GLY A 42 -1.50 -0.16 -27.44
N THR A 43 -1.84 -1.06 -26.50
CA THR A 43 -2.03 -2.48 -26.80
C THR A 43 -3.52 -2.83 -26.85
N PRO A 44 -4.06 -3.34 -27.98
CA PRO A 44 -5.45 -3.81 -28.03
C PRO A 44 -5.69 -4.92 -27.01
N PHE A 45 -6.79 -4.84 -26.26
CA PHE A 45 -7.10 -5.82 -25.21
C PHE A 45 -8.59 -6.16 -25.11
N LYS A 46 -8.87 -7.29 -24.45
CA LYS A 46 -10.20 -7.75 -24.04
C LYS A 46 -10.13 -8.29 -22.62
N LEU A 47 -11.00 -7.80 -21.75
CA LEU A 47 -11.14 -8.30 -20.38
C LEU A 47 -12.33 -9.26 -20.30
N HIS A 48 -12.17 -10.32 -19.51
CA HIS A 48 -13.17 -11.35 -19.30
C HIS A 48 -13.46 -11.52 -17.81
N THR A 49 -14.72 -11.32 -17.39
CA THR A 49 -15.15 -11.70 -16.05
C THR A 49 -15.28 -13.21 -15.94
N LEU A 50 -14.42 -13.84 -15.12
CA LEU A 50 -14.30 -15.28 -14.94
C LEU A 50 -13.95 -15.60 -13.48
N PRO A 51 -14.52 -16.65 -12.87
CA PRO A 51 -14.09 -17.11 -11.55
C PRO A 51 -12.60 -17.46 -11.51
N TRP A 52 -11.95 -17.30 -10.35
CA TRP A 52 -10.49 -17.43 -10.25
C TRP A 52 -9.90 -18.75 -10.72
N LEU A 53 -10.55 -19.86 -10.40
CA LEU A 53 -10.13 -21.18 -10.86
C LEU A 53 -10.22 -21.29 -12.38
N ARG A 54 -11.21 -20.63 -12.99
CA ARG A 54 -11.39 -20.64 -14.44
C ARG A 54 -10.32 -19.79 -15.12
N ALA A 55 -10.08 -18.56 -14.66
CA ALA A 55 -9.04 -17.69 -15.21
C ALA A 55 -7.65 -18.37 -15.20
N ARG A 56 -7.28 -18.98 -14.05
CA ARG A 56 -6.04 -19.76 -13.92
C ARG A 56 -5.95 -20.92 -14.91
N ARG A 57 -7.04 -21.68 -15.07
CA ARG A 57 -7.12 -22.78 -16.02
C ARG A 57 -6.98 -22.30 -17.46
N GLU A 58 -7.63 -21.21 -17.85
CA GLU A 58 -7.58 -20.68 -19.22
C GLU A 58 -6.18 -20.19 -19.59
N VAL A 59 -5.42 -19.61 -18.66
CA VAL A 59 -4.00 -19.28 -18.90
C VAL A 59 -3.15 -20.53 -19.10
N LYS A 60 -3.33 -21.57 -18.27
CA LYS A 60 -2.61 -22.86 -18.45
C LYS A 60 -2.93 -23.52 -19.80
N LEU A 61 -4.16 -23.30 -20.31
CA LEU A 61 -4.61 -23.77 -21.61
C LEU A 61 -4.26 -22.82 -22.76
N HIS A 62 -3.47 -21.76 -22.51
CA HIS A 62 -3.04 -20.76 -23.50
C HIS A 62 -4.19 -20.01 -24.20
N ARG A 63 -5.35 -19.88 -23.54
CA ARG A 63 -6.52 -19.14 -24.08
C ARG A 63 -6.64 -17.72 -23.54
N LEU A 64 -6.00 -17.45 -22.41
CA LEU A 64 -5.79 -16.12 -21.85
C LEU A 64 -4.30 -15.83 -21.77
N ASP A 65 -3.96 -14.56 -21.94
CA ASP A 65 -2.60 -14.04 -21.84
C ASP A 65 -2.19 -13.80 -20.38
N GLY A 66 -3.19 -13.63 -19.51
CA GLY A 66 -3.01 -13.45 -18.09
C GLY A 66 -4.33 -13.32 -17.33
N TYR A 67 -4.22 -12.95 -16.06
CA TYR A 67 -5.33 -12.51 -15.21
C TYR A 67 -4.80 -11.54 -14.16
N PHE A 68 -5.64 -10.65 -13.66
CA PHE A 68 -5.24 -9.66 -12.66
C PHE A 68 -6.00 -9.83 -11.35
N THR A 69 -5.85 -8.88 -10.43
CA THR A 69 -6.23 -9.00 -9.00
C THR A 69 -5.75 -10.32 -8.40
N THR A 70 -4.47 -10.65 -8.61
CA THR A 70 -3.81 -11.85 -8.08
C THR A 70 -2.52 -11.53 -7.37
N HIS A 71 -2.07 -12.37 -6.45
CA HIS A 71 -0.68 -12.40 -5.98
C HIS A 71 0.05 -13.61 -6.57
N LEU A 72 1.37 -13.58 -6.60
CA LEU A 72 2.18 -14.66 -7.17
C LEU A 72 2.31 -15.84 -6.18
N THR A 73 1.82 -17.01 -6.57
CA THR A 73 2.04 -18.26 -5.82
C THR A 73 3.27 -19.04 -6.35
N PRO A 74 3.89 -19.93 -5.56
CA PRO A 74 4.99 -20.77 -6.05
C PRO A 74 4.63 -21.59 -7.30
N GLU A 75 3.38 -22.09 -7.38
CA GLU A 75 2.89 -22.82 -8.55
C GLU A 75 2.86 -21.94 -9.81
N MET A 76 2.46 -20.67 -9.67
CA MET A 76 2.37 -19.72 -10.78
C MET A 76 3.72 -19.38 -11.41
N LYS A 77 4.81 -19.41 -10.63
CA LYS A 77 6.17 -19.10 -11.11
C LYS A 77 6.62 -19.99 -12.26
N ALA A 78 6.06 -21.21 -12.37
CA ALA A 78 6.39 -22.12 -13.45
C ALA A 78 5.85 -21.69 -14.82
N TYR A 79 4.83 -20.83 -14.88
CA TYR A 79 4.12 -20.51 -16.13
C TYR A 79 3.85 -19.02 -16.37
N GLY A 80 4.44 -18.13 -15.58
CA GLY A 80 4.35 -16.68 -15.80
C GLY A 80 5.01 -15.85 -14.72
N LYS A 81 4.82 -14.54 -14.82
CA LYS A 81 5.31 -13.53 -13.87
C LYS A 81 4.17 -12.61 -13.46
N ILE A 82 4.34 -11.90 -12.35
CA ILE A 82 3.41 -10.87 -11.90
C ILE A 82 4.04 -9.49 -12.08
N THR A 83 3.22 -8.49 -12.39
CA THR A 83 3.61 -7.08 -12.44
C THR A 83 3.86 -6.56 -11.02
N SER A 84 4.37 -5.33 -10.92
CA SER A 84 4.28 -4.58 -9.68
C SER A 84 2.80 -4.43 -9.26
N PRO A 85 2.52 -4.25 -7.95
CA PRO A 85 1.15 -4.21 -7.46
C PRO A 85 0.33 -3.10 -8.13
N VAL A 86 -0.85 -3.47 -8.62
CA VAL A 86 -1.83 -2.56 -9.22
C VAL A 86 -2.84 -2.15 -8.16
N PHE A 87 -3.26 -3.10 -7.35
CA PHE A 87 -4.30 -2.92 -6.34
C PHE A 87 -3.84 -3.45 -4.97
N LEU A 88 -4.38 -2.89 -3.90
CA LEU A 88 -4.08 -3.28 -2.53
C LEU A 88 -5.37 -3.69 -1.82
N GLU A 89 -5.60 -5.00 -1.69
CA GLU A 89 -6.71 -5.50 -0.88
C GLU A 89 -6.40 -5.34 0.61
N LYS A 90 -7.43 -5.00 1.39
CA LYS A 90 -7.33 -4.83 2.84
C LYS A 90 -8.06 -5.98 3.50
N TRP A 91 -7.32 -7.02 3.90
CA TRP A 91 -7.96 -8.20 4.48
C TRP A 91 -8.37 -7.95 5.92
N TYR A 92 -9.67 -8.13 6.20
CA TYR A 92 -10.25 -8.08 7.52
C TYR A 92 -10.95 -9.40 7.84
N TRP A 93 -10.82 -9.82 9.09
CA TRP A 93 -11.71 -10.81 9.66
C TRP A 93 -13.04 -10.16 10.00
N PHE A 94 -14.11 -10.72 9.46
CA PHE A 94 -15.48 -10.34 9.79
C PHE A 94 -16.11 -11.46 10.61
N THR A 95 -16.48 -11.14 11.86
CA THR A 95 -17.13 -12.09 12.78
C THR A 95 -18.59 -11.69 12.96
N HIS A 96 -19.49 -12.65 12.86
CA HIS A 96 -20.91 -12.46 13.14
C HIS A 96 -21.10 -11.98 14.60
N PRO A 97 -22.04 -11.04 14.89
CA PRO A 97 -22.26 -10.50 16.24
C PRO A 97 -22.45 -11.60 17.30
N ASP A 98 -23.26 -12.62 16.98
CA ASP A 98 -23.54 -13.73 17.91
C ASP A 98 -22.36 -14.71 18.11
N SER A 99 -21.26 -14.51 17.37
CA SER A 99 -20.09 -15.40 17.38
C SER A 99 -18.82 -14.71 17.91
N VAL A 100 -18.90 -13.44 18.34
CA VAL A 100 -17.73 -12.67 18.83
C VAL A 100 -17.03 -13.34 20.02
N ASN A 101 -17.79 -13.95 20.93
CA ASN A 101 -17.26 -14.62 22.12
C ASN A 101 -17.09 -16.14 21.95
N LYS A 102 -17.25 -16.65 20.72
CA LYS A 102 -17.12 -18.08 20.46
C LYS A 102 -15.64 -18.48 20.50
N PRO A 103 -15.27 -19.58 21.17
CA PRO A 103 -13.88 -20.05 21.18
C PRO A 103 -13.37 -20.34 19.76
N GLU A 104 -12.10 -20.00 19.49
CA GLU A 104 -11.51 -20.07 18.14
C GLU A 104 -11.63 -21.48 17.54
N GLU A 105 -11.46 -22.53 18.34
CA GLU A 105 -11.57 -23.92 17.91
C GLU A 105 -12.99 -24.35 17.51
N LYS A 106 -14.00 -23.54 17.83
CA LYS A 106 -15.41 -23.77 17.47
C LYS A 106 -15.90 -22.83 16.37
N ILE A 107 -15.04 -21.93 15.86
CA ILE A 107 -15.41 -21.01 14.78
C ILE A 107 -15.61 -21.80 13.48
N HIS A 108 -16.76 -21.61 12.86
CA HIS A 108 -17.03 -22.08 11.51
C HIS A 108 -16.62 -21.00 10.52
N TYR A 109 -15.64 -21.31 9.67
CA TYR A 109 -15.15 -20.43 8.63
C TYR A 109 -15.88 -20.66 7.32
N GLY A 110 -16.19 -19.55 6.65
CA GLY A 110 -16.65 -19.55 5.27
C GLY A 110 -15.61 -18.91 4.34
N ALA A 111 -15.55 -19.38 3.10
CA ALA A 111 -14.70 -18.74 2.08
C ALA A 111 -15.31 -18.81 0.66
N VAL A 112 -14.90 -17.89 -0.20
CA VAL A 112 -15.23 -17.96 -1.63
C VAL A 112 -14.29 -18.98 -2.30
N ARG A 113 -14.85 -19.96 -2.99
CA ARG A 113 -14.10 -21.05 -3.62
C ARG A 113 -13.04 -20.53 -4.56
N GLY A 114 -11.80 -20.98 -4.34
CA GLY A 114 -10.67 -20.65 -5.21
C GLY A 114 -10.14 -19.23 -5.07
N SER A 115 -10.68 -18.44 -4.13
CA SER A 115 -10.12 -17.15 -3.70
C SER A 115 -8.76 -17.31 -3.03
N TYR A 116 -8.03 -16.21 -2.89
CA TYR A 116 -6.77 -16.20 -2.14
C TYR A 116 -7.01 -16.44 -0.66
N GLN A 117 -8.10 -15.92 -0.11
CA GLN A 117 -8.52 -16.10 1.27
C GLN A 117 -8.74 -17.59 1.55
N ALA A 118 -9.45 -18.31 0.66
CA ALA A 118 -9.62 -19.77 0.77
C ALA A 118 -8.28 -20.54 0.71
N ASN A 119 -7.40 -20.17 -0.22
CA ASN A 119 -6.07 -20.80 -0.32
C ASN A 119 -5.21 -20.51 0.91
N TRP A 120 -5.27 -19.29 1.44
CA TRP A 120 -4.55 -18.88 2.64
C TRP A 120 -5.04 -19.65 3.86
N LEU A 121 -6.36 -19.69 4.11
CA LEU A 121 -6.97 -20.49 5.18
C LEU A 121 -6.49 -21.94 5.13
N LYS A 122 -6.51 -22.55 3.94
CA LYS A 122 -6.01 -23.91 3.72
C LYS A 122 -4.53 -24.06 4.05
N SER A 123 -3.69 -23.10 3.67
CA SER A 123 -2.25 -23.12 3.99
C SER A 123 -1.96 -23.00 5.48
N GLN A 124 -2.88 -22.40 6.24
CA GLN A 124 -2.81 -22.31 7.70
C GLN A 124 -3.46 -23.52 8.41
N ASN A 125 -3.85 -24.56 7.67
CA ASN A 125 -4.63 -25.70 8.19
C ASN A 125 -5.97 -25.31 8.84
N ILE A 126 -6.53 -24.16 8.48
CA ILE A 126 -7.88 -23.76 8.91
C ILE A 126 -8.89 -24.47 8.02
N GLN A 127 -9.80 -25.24 8.64
CA GLN A 127 -10.86 -25.92 7.90
C GLN A 127 -11.98 -24.95 7.56
N VAL A 128 -12.26 -24.81 6.26
CA VAL A 128 -13.40 -24.06 5.75
C VAL A 128 -14.60 -25.00 5.65
N GLN A 129 -15.64 -24.75 6.45
CA GLN A 129 -16.83 -25.60 6.51
C GLN A 129 -17.79 -25.32 5.35
N VAL A 130 -17.83 -24.07 4.87
CA VAL A 130 -18.70 -23.68 3.76
C VAL A 130 -17.91 -22.91 2.71
N GLU A 131 -17.92 -23.43 1.48
CA GLU A 131 -17.43 -22.71 0.30
C GLU A 131 -18.58 -22.30 -0.60
N VAL A 132 -18.56 -21.04 -1.04
CA VAL A 132 -19.54 -20.46 -1.97
C VAL A 132 -18.85 -19.96 -3.24
N ASN A 133 -19.61 -19.51 -4.24
CA ASN A 133 -19.04 -19.12 -5.54
C ASN A 133 -18.91 -17.60 -5.73
N SER A 134 -19.45 -16.79 -4.82
CA SER A 134 -19.38 -15.32 -4.90
C SER A 134 -19.28 -14.64 -3.53
N ILE A 135 -18.83 -13.38 -3.54
CA ILE A 135 -18.74 -12.53 -2.34
C ILE A 135 -20.15 -12.23 -1.80
N GLU A 136 -21.15 -12.05 -2.67
CA GLU A 136 -22.53 -11.84 -2.23
C GLU A 136 -23.07 -13.05 -1.46
N GLU A 137 -22.81 -14.26 -1.94
CA GLU A 137 -23.19 -15.49 -1.25
C GLU A 137 -22.50 -15.62 0.11
N ILE A 138 -21.20 -15.28 0.21
CA ILE A 138 -20.46 -15.47 1.47
C ILE A 138 -20.97 -14.54 2.57
N ILE A 139 -21.32 -13.30 2.20
CA ILE A 139 -21.88 -12.32 3.13
C ILE A 139 -23.29 -12.73 3.58
N LYS A 140 -24.12 -13.25 2.67
CA LYS A 140 -25.45 -13.78 3.03
C LYS A 140 -25.37 -14.94 4.02
N ILE A 141 -24.45 -15.88 3.82
CA ILE A 141 -24.33 -17.01 4.76
C ILE A 141 -23.74 -16.60 6.12
N LEU A 142 -22.85 -15.59 6.16
CA LEU A 142 -22.39 -14.98 7.41
C LEU A 142 -23.57 -14.32 8.13
N HIS A 143 -24.35 -13.49 7.42
CA HIS A 143 -25.49 -12.78 7.99
C HIS A 143 -26.57 -13.70 8.55
N HIS A 144 -26.78 -14.87 7.94
CA HIS A 144 -27.68 -15.91 8.45
C HIS A 144 -27.01 -16.87 9.45
N GLN A 145 -25.82 -16.53 9.96
CA GLN A 145 -25.06 -17.31 10.94
C GLN A 145 -24.81 -18.78 10.54
N ARG A 146 -24.73 -19.09 9.23
CA ARG A 146 -24.34 -20.43 8.77
C ARG A 146 -22.83 -20.66 8.90
N VAL A 147 -22.08 -19.57 8.96
CA VAL A 147 -20.67 -19.50 9.33
C VAL A 147 -20.50 -18.38 10.35
N ASP A 148 -19.47 -18.47 11.18
CA ASP A 148 -19.21 -17.52 12.26
C ASP A 148 -18.24 -16.41 11.82
N ARG A 149 -17.28 -16.75 10.96
CA ARG A 149 -16.19 -15.85 10.56
C ARG A 149 -15.79 -16.04 9.11
N ILE A 150 -15.51 -14.95 8.43
CA ILE A 150 -15.00 -14.93 7.06
C ILE A 150 -13.82 -13.96 6.95
N LEU A 151 -12.98 -14.18 5.94
CA LEU A 151 -11.87 -13.29 5.58
C LEU A 151 -12.19 -12.68 4.22
N LEU A 152 -12.26 -11.35 4.13
CA LEU A 152 -12.59 -10.62 2.91
C LEU A 152 -11.83 -9.29 2.84
N ASP A 153 -11.83 -8.68 1.65
CA ASP A 153 -11.48 -7.27 1.51
C ASP A 153 -12.54 -6.38 2.20
N LEU A 154 -12.10 -5.30 2.82
CA LEU A 154 -12.95 -4.32 3.49
C LEU A 154 -13.94 -3.68 2.51
N ASP A 155 -13.44 -3.20 1.37
CA ASP A 155 -14.25 -2.46 0.41
C ASP A 155 -15.34 -3.38 -0.21
N ASP A 156 -14.98 -4.63 -0.50
CA ASP A 156 -15.93 -5.65 -0.96
C ASP A 156 -17.03 -5.92 0.07
N PHE A 157 -16.66 -6.04 1.35
CA PHE A 157 -17.64 -6.26 2.43
C PHE A 157 -18.59 -5.07 2.54
N GLU A 158 -18.07 -3.84 2.60
CA GLU A 158 -18.87 -2.63 2.79
C GLU A 158 -19.77 -2.34 1.58
N HIS A 159 -19.26 -2.52 0.37
CA HIS A 159 -20.04 -2.35 -0.85
C HIS A 159 -21.20 -3.35 -0.93
N VAL A 160 -20.93 -4.64 -0.70
CA VAL A 160 -21.95 -5.68 -0.82
C VAL A 160 -22.98 -5.59 0.30
N THR A 161 -22.58 -5.34 1.55
CA THR A 161 -23.51 -5.15 2.67
C THR A 161 -24.40 -3.91 2.47
N SER A 162 -23.85 -2.80 1.95
CA SER A 162 -24.65 -1.61 1.59
C SER A 162 -25.73 -1.96 0.56
N ARG A 163 -25.36 -2.68 -0.51
CA ARG A 163 -26.31 -3.12 -1.55
C ARG A 163 -27.35 -4.11 -1.03
N LEU A 164 -27.00 -4.93 -0.04
CA LEU A 164 -27.90 -5.89 0.61
C LEU A 164 -28.70 -5.29 1.78
N GLU A 165 -28.54 -3.99 2.07
CA GLU A 165 -29.19 -3.29 3.19
C GLU A 165 -28.88 -3.93 4.56
N ILE A 166 -27.66 -4.47 4.71
CA ILE A 166 -27.17 -5.07 5.95
C ILE A 166 -26.40 -4.02 6.76
N ASP A 167 -26.74 -3.87 8.05
CA ASP A 167 -26.00 -2.99 8.96
C ASP A 167 -24.58 -3.53 9.22
N GLN A 168 -23.61 -2.80 8.69
CA GLN A 168 -22.19 -3.12 8.77
C GLN A 168 -21.62 -2.96 10.17
N SER A 169 -22.21 -2.08 10.99
CA SER A 169 -21.71 -1.76 12.32
C SER A 169 -21.95 -2.89 13.33
N ALA A 170 -22.88 -3.80 13.02
CA ALA A 170 -23.17 -4.98 13.82
C ALA A 170 -22.05 -6.03 13.79
N TYR A 171 -21.13 -5.98 12.83
CA TYR A 171 -20.08 -6.99 12.67
C TYR A 171 -18.77 -6.55 13.32
N SER A 172 -18.12 -7.47 14.01
CA SER A 172 -16.74 -7.24 14.46
C SER A 172 -15.80 -7.34 13.26
N LYS A 173 -15.04 -6.27 13.03
CA LYS A 173 -14.01 -6.15 11.98
C LYS A 173 -12.63 -6.14 12.64
N GLU A 174 -11.73 -7.03 12.21
CA GLU A 174 -10.34 -7.07 12.70
C GLU A 174 -9.37 -7.08 11.53
N PHE A 175 -8.51 -6.07 11.45
CA PHE A 175 -7.48 -5.97 10.42
C PHE A 175 -6.54 -7.18 10.51
N PHE A 176 -6.30 -7.83 9.37
CA PHE A 176 -5.38 -8.95 9.29
C PHE A 176 -4.07 -8.54 8.60
N ARG A 177 -4.17 -8.08 7.35
CA ARG A 177 -3.02 -7.69 6.54
C ARG A 177 -3.44 -6.93 5.28
N TYR A 178 -2.47 -6.30 4.64
CA TYR A 178 -2.63 -5.90 3.24
C TYR A 178 -2.19 -7.04 2.31
N VAL A 179 -2.81 -7.09 1.13
CA VAL A 179 -2.45 -8.03 0.07
C VAL A 179 -2.20 -7.28 -1.23
N PRO A 180 -0.94 -7.18 -1.68
CA PRO A 180 -0.62 -6.54 -2.95
C PRO A 180 -1.05 -7.46 -4.09
N LEU A 181 -1.88 -6.93 -4.98
CA LEU A 181 -2.38 -7.65 -6.14
C LEU A 181 -1.90 -6.99 -7.43
N GLY A 182 -1.43 -7.81 -8.35
CA GLY A 182 -0.96 -7.38 -9.66
C GLY A 182 -1.64 -8.14 -10.80
N LEU A 183 -1.12 -7.90 -12.00
CA LEU A 183 -1.46 -8.65 -13.21
C LEU A 183 -0.46 -9.80 -13.40
N PHE A 184 -0.96 -11.02 -13.46
CA PHE A 184 -0.18 -12.19 -13.83
C PHE A 184 -0.13 -12.32 -15.35
N ALA A 185 1.06 -12.20 -15.93
CA ALA A 185 1.34 -12.39 -17.33
C ALA A 185 1.91 -13.79 -17.58
N SER A 186 1.32 -14.52 -18.52
CA SER A 186 1.82 -15.85 -18.91
C SER A 186 3.19 -15.79 -19.58
N ASN A 187 3.95 -16.90 -19.51
CA ASN A 187 5.22 -17.01 -20.25
C ASN A 187 5.04 -16.83 -21.77
N SER A 188 3.88 -17.21 -22.31
CA SER A 188 3.55 -17.01 -23.73
C SER A 188 3.39 -15.52 -24.09
N LEU A 189 2.74 -14.74 -23.23
CA LEU A 189 2.66 -13.28 -23.36
C LEU A 189 4.05 -12.66 -23.30
N ILE A 190 4.82 -12.96 -22.26
CA ILE A 190 6.16 -12.39 -22.06
C ILE A 190 7.10 -12.75 -23.22
N LYS A 191 6.99 -13.95 -23.80
CA LYS A 191 7.78 -14.34 -24.96
C LYS A 191 7.40 -13.57 -26.22
N ARG A 192 6.12 -13.24 -26.42
CA ARG A 192 5.63 -12.45 -27.56
C ARG A 192 5.90 -10.96 -27.39
N PHE A 193 5.85 -10.46 -26.16
CA PHE A 193 6.05 -9.06 -25.80
C PHE A 193 7.08 -8.95 -24.65
N PRO A 194 8.39 -9.04 -24.94
CA PRO A 194 9.44 -9.11 -23.91
C PRO A 194 9.46 -7.93 -22.94
N ASN A 195 9.01 -6.76 -23.39
CA ASN A 195 8.97 -5.53 -22.58
C ASN A 195 7.62 -5.32 -21.89
N PHE A 196 6.65 -6.24 -22.02
CA PHE A 196 5.30 -6.08 -21.46
C PHE A 196 5.33 -5.73 -19.97
N MET A 197 6.15 -6.45 -19.19
CA MET A 197 6.24 -6.23 -17.75
C MET A 197 6.72 -4.82 -17.41
N SER A 198 7.80 -4.36 -18.06
CA SER A 198 8.37 -3.03 -17.81
C SER A 198 7.38 -1.95 -18.24
N GLN A 199 6.82 -2.06 -19.45
CA GLN A 199 5.87 -1.07 -19.97
C GLN A 199 4.59 -1.00 -19.14
N PHE A 200 4.14 -2.12 -18.60
CA PHE A 200 3.00 -2.14 -17.68
C PHE A 200 3.34 -1.38 -16.40
N ASP A 201 4.49 -1.69 -15.79
CA ASP A 201 4.91 -1.07 -14.54
C ASP A 201 5.23 0.43 -14.69
N ASP A 202 5.80 0.85 -15.84
CA ASP A 202 6.12 2.26 -16.16
C ASP A 202 4.86 3.15 -16.21
N ASN A 203 3.67 2.57 -16.42
CA ASN A 203 2.40 3.29 -16.49
C ASN A 203 1.59 3.26 -15.19
N LEU A 204 2.08 2.59 -14.14
CA LEU A 204 1.35 2.47 -12.86
C LEU A 204 1.08 3.83 -12.22
N ALA A 205 2.09 4.70 -12.17
CA ALA A 205 1.97 6.01 -11.55
C ALA A 205 0.94 6.91 -12.27
N THR A 206 0.95 6.89 -13.61
CA THR A 206 0.03 7.65 -14.45
C THR A 206 -1.42 7.19 -14.29
N CYS A 207 -1.63 5.89 -14.17
CA CYS A 207 -2.97 5.28 -14.16
C CYS A 207 -3.54 5.03 -12.75
N SER A 208 -2.79 5.30 -11.69
CA SER A 208 -3.26 5.13 -10.32
C SER A 208 -4.25 6.24 -9.95
N GLN A 209 -5.55 5.93 -9.98
CA GLN A 209 -6.62 6.89 -9.65
C GLN A 209 -6.60 7.35 -8.18
N THR A 210 -6.05 6.53 -7.30
CA THR A 210 -5.74 6.87 -5.92
C THR A 210 -4.45 6.15 -5.54
N PRO A 211 -3.36 6.86 -5.21
CA PRO A 211 -2.25 6.20 -4.55
C PRO A 211 -2.78 5.51 -3.28
N PHE A 212 -2.25 4.33 -2.96
CA PHE A 212 -2.75 3.52 -1.85
C PHE A 212 -2.83 4.42 -0.61
N SER A 213 -3.99 4.56 0.02
CA SER A 213 -4.14 5.47 1.16
C SER A 213 -4.91 4.79 2.29
N LEU A 214 -4.62 5.23 3.51
CA LEU A 214 -5.34 4.77 4.69
C LEU A 214 -6.80 5.23 4.63
N SER A 215 -7.73 4.32 4.89
CA SER A 215 -9.13 4.67 5.15
C SER A 215 -9.25 5.52 6.40
N LYS A 216 -10.41 6.17 6.60
CA LYS A 216 -10.65 6.99 7.80
C LYS A 216 -10.43 6.19 9.09
N SER A 217 -10.98 4.97 9.19
CA SER A 217 -10.81 4.13 10.37
C SER A 217 -9.36 3.73 10.62
N GLU A 218 -8.57 3.52 9.57
CA GLU A 218 -7.14 3.19 9.68
C GLU A 218 -6.34 4.41 10.15
N LYS A 219 -6.63 5.60 9.60
CA LYS A 219 -6.05 6.87 10.07
C LYS A 219 -6.34 7.09 11.56
N ASP A 220 -7.59 6.91 11.97
CA ASP A 220 -8.02 7.09 13.37
C ASP A 220 -7.29 6.10 14.30
N HIS A 221 -7.12 4.83 13.89
CA HIS A 221 -6.37 3.83 14.65
C HIS A 221 -4.89 4.21 14.79
N VAL A 222 -4.27 4.63 13.69
CA VAL A 222 -2.86 5.04 13.69
C VAL A 222 -2.66 6.26 14.59
N LEU A 223 -3.48 7.29 14.44
CA LEU A 223 -3.43 8.50 15.27
C LEU A 223 -3.63 8.16 16.76
N GLY A 224 -4.54 7.25 17.07
CA GLY A 224 -4.85 6.84 18.44
C GLY A 224 -3.64 6.40 19.26
N PHE A 225 -2.61 5.79 18.65
CA PHE A 225 -1.43 5.33 19.37
C PHE A 225 -0.20 6.25 19.24
N ILE A 226 -0.11 7.07 18.20
CA ILE A 226 1.13 7.83 17.89
C ILE A 226 0.98 9.34 18.06
N TYR A 227 -0.22 9.89 17.88
CA TYR A 227 -0.39 11.33 17.67
C TYR A 227 0.10 12.16 18.87
N ASN A 228 -0.30 11.78 20.09
CA ASN A 228 0.10 12.50 21.29
C ASN A 228 1.61 12.39 21.56
N GLN A 229 2.19 11.23 21.28
CA GLN A 229 3.62 10.95 21.46
C GLN A 229 4.45 11.74 20.43
N ALA A 230 3.98 11.82 19.19
CA ALA A 230 4.59 12.58 18.12
C ALA A 230 4.51 14.09 18.39
N LYS A 231 3.35 14.61 18.81
CA LYS A 231 3.21 16.02 19.23
C LYS A 231 4.11 16.36 20.41
N ALA A 232 4.16 15.48 21.42
CA ALA A 232 5.04 15.68 22.58
C ALA A 232 6.52 15.69 22.17
N LEU A 233 6.93 14.85 21.21
CA LEU A 233 8.28 14.85 20.66
C LEU A 233 8.57 16.16 19.89
N ALA A 234 7.68 16.56 18.98
CA ALA A 234 7.80 17.77 18.18
C ALA A 234 7.93 19.05 19.03
N ALA A 235 7.31 19.08 20.21
CA ALA A 235 7.35 20.20 21.14
C ALA A 235 8.57 20.22 22.09
N GLN A 236 9.50 19.25 22.00
CA GLN A 236 10.66 19.24 22.89
C GLN A 236 11.66 20.34 22.54
N ALA A 237 12.15 21.04 23.56
CA ALA A 237 13.12 22.14 23.41
C ALA A 237 14.33 21.75 22.54
N SER A 238 14.88 20.55 22.72
CA SER A 238 16.02 20.07 21.93
C SER A 238 15.73 19.96 20.42
N LEU A 239 14.48 19.66 20.03
CA LEU A 239 14.10 19.61 18.61
C LEU A 239 13.90 21.03 18.09
N THR A 240 13.11 21.85 18.79
CA THR A 240 12.82 23.22 18.38
C THR A 240 14.07 24.09 18.28
N GLU A 241 15.02 23.96 19.21
CA GLU A 241 16.30 24.67 19.20
C GLU A 241 17.16 24.30 17.99
N GLN A 242 17.30 23.00 17.70
CA GLN A 242 18.11 22.53 16.57
C GLN A 242 17.48 22.90 15.22
N THR A 243 16.14 22.87 15.14
CA THR A 243 15.41 23.36 13.96
C THR A 243 15.62 24.86 13.75
N LEU A 244 15.59 25.68 14.81
CA LEU A 244 15.88 27.12 14.72
C LEU A 244 17.34 27.38 14.30
N ILE A 245 18.30 26.60 14.79
CA ILE A 245 19.71 26.68 14.34
C ILE A 245 19.82 26.37 12.85
N SER A 246 19.16 25.31 12.36
CA SER A 246 19.13 24.98 10.93
C SER A 246 18.51 26.10 10.08
N ASN A 247 17.40 26.68 10.55
CA ASN A 247 16.72 27.80 9.89
C ASN A 247 17.57 29.07 9.82
N SER A 248 18.53 29.26 10.75
CA SER A 248 19.46 30.41 10.73
C SER A 248 20.54 30.30 9.63
N LEU A 249 20.66 29.13 8.99
CA LEU A 249 21.60 28.83 7.91
C LEU A 249 20.82 28.43 6.65
N PRO A 250 20.12 29.38 5.99
CA PRO A 250 19.36 29.07 4.79
C PRO A 250 20.31 28.69 3.64
N LEU A 251 19.90 27.72 2.84
CA LEU A 251 20.57 27.35 1.60
C LEU A 251 19.79 27.88 0.40
N SER A 252 20.49 28.25 -0.67
CA SER A 252 19.88 28.45 -1.98
C SER A 252 19.38 27.13 -2.57
N GLU A 253 18.47 27.21 -3.54
CA GLU A 253 17.93 26.03 -4.22
C GLU A 253 19.02 25.18 -4.89
N ASP A 254 20.00 25.82 -5.53
CA ASP A 254 21.15 25.13 -6.12
C ASP A 254 22.00 24.39 -5.07
N GLU A 255 22.16 24.97 -3.89
CA GLU A 255 22.87 24.33 -2.78
C GLU A 255 22.08 23.17 -2.19
N LEU A 256 20.76 23.27 -2.08
CA LEU A 256 19.87 22.19 -1.66
C LEU A 256 19.97 21.01 -2.62
N ILE A 257 19.78 21.26 -3.92
CA ILE A 257 19.87 20.23 -4.98
C ILE A 257 21.26 19.58 -4.97
N LYS A 258 22.32 20.37 -4.77
CA LYS A 258 23.68 19.84 -4.72
C LYS A 258 23.91 18.95 -3.49
N ALA A 259 23.48 19.40 -2.31
CA ALA A 259 23.58 18.63 -1.07
C ALA A 259 22.79 17.32 -1.18
N ASP A 260 21.59 17.39 -1.75
CA ASP A 260 20.73 16.24 -1.95
C ASP A 260 21.31 15.21 -2.94
N LYS A 261 21.80 15.66 -4.10
CA LYS A 261 22.49 14.78 -5.07
C LYS A 261 23.72 14.11 -4.46
N GLN A 262 24.48 14.83 -3.64
CA GLN A 262 25.62 14.25 -2.93
C GLN A 262 25.15 13.15 -1.98
N TRP A 263 24.12 13.42 -1.16
CA TRP A 263 23.55 12.44 -0.25
C TRP A 263 23.10 11.17 -0.97
N GLN A 264 22.26 11.31 -2.01
CA GLN A 264 21.75 10.19 -2.79
C GLN A 264 22.89 9.36 -3.42
N THR A 265 23.94 10.03 -3.90
CA THR A 265 25.12 9.35 -4.48
C THR A 265 25.88 8.56 -3.42
N GLU A 266 26.09 9.13 -2.24
CA GLU A 266 26.76 8.45 -1.13
C GLU A 266 25.95 7.24 -0.64
N VAL A 267 24.61 7.36 -0.55
CA VAL A 267 23.71 6.25 -0.17
C VAL A 267 23.76 5.13 -1.20
N LYS A 268 23.62 5.44 -2.49
CA LYS A 268 23.66 4.44 -3.58
C LYS A 268 24.97 3.67 -3.65
N ASN A 269 26.08 4.31 -3.30
CA ASN A 269 27.41 3.69 -3.28
C ASN A 269 27.76 3.01 -1.95
N GLU A 270 26.80 2.89 -1.02
CA GLU A 270 27.01 2.35 0.34
C GLU A 270 28.06 3.11 1.18
N GLN A 271 28.35 4.35 0.78
CA GLN A 271 29.35 5.25 1.37
C GLN A 271 28.71 6.49 2.01
N ALA A 272 27.52 6.32 2.62
CA ALA A 272 26.69 7.36 3.25
C ALA A 272 27.39 8.12 4.40
N LYS A 273 28.47 8.86 4.11
CA LYS A 273 29.31 9.54 5.09
C LYS A 273 28.56 10.69 5.73
N LEU A 274 27.90 11.53 4.94
CA LEU A 274 27.05 12.61 5.45
C LEU A 274 25.90 12.05 6.31
N GLY A 275 25.27 10.97 5.85
CA GLY A 275 24.21 10.29 6.59
C GLY A 275 24.68 9.72 7.92
N LYS A 276 25.85 9.06 7.96
CA LYS A 276 26.45 8.55 9.20
C LYS A 276 26.79 9.68 10.17
N LEU A 277 27.39 10.78 9.70
CA LEU A 277 27.65 11.95 10.53
C LEU A 277 26.37 12.56 11.11
N MET A 278 25.26 12.54 10.35
CA MET A 278 23.98 12.99 10.86
C MET A 278 23.40 12.02 11.90
N LEU A 279 23.50 10.71 11.68
CA LEU A 279 23.06 9.68 12.62
C LEU A 279 23.84 9.73 13.94
N ASP A 280 25.11 10.13 13.90
CA ASP A 280 25.96 10.28 15.09
C ASP A 280 25.61 11.51 15.94
N LYS A 281 24.76 12.43 15.45
CA LYS A 281 24.30 13.58 16.24
C LYS A 281 23.46 13.11 17.44
N ALA A 282 23.62 13.77 18.59
CA ALA A 282 22.85 13.48 19.80
C ALA A 282 21.32 13.54 19.57
N LEU A 283 20.85 14.47 18.72
CA LEU A 283 19.43 14.56 18.40
C LEU A 283 18.95 13.34 17.57
N SER A 284 19.74 12.88 16.61
CA SER A 284 19.45 11.68 15.81
C SER A 284 19.40 10.42 16.67
N GLN A 285 20.33 10.28 17.61
CA GLN A 285 20.32 9.18 18.60
C GLN A 285 19.04 9.23 19.45
N LYS A 286 18.62 10.41 19.90
CA LYS A 286 17.37 10.59 20.63
C LYS A 286 16.12 10.22 19.80
N LEU A 287 16.10 10.57 18.51
CA LEU A 287 15.02 10.13 17.60
C LEU A 287 15.01 8.61 17.42
N ASN A 288 16.18 7.98 17.33
CA ASN A 288 16.31 6.52 17.27
C ASN A 288 15.82 5.83 18.55
N GLU A 289 16.20 6.35 19.71
CA GLU A 289 15.72 5.87 21.01
C GLU A 289 14.19 5.98 21.12
N TRP A 290 13.62 7.13 20.74
CA TRP A 290 12.17 7.32 20.71
C TRP A 290 11.49 6.34 19.76
N GLN A 291 12.00 6.18 18.54
CA GLN A 291 11.50 5.21 17.56
C GLN A 291 11.47 3.78 18.15
N SER A 292 12.54 3.38 18.85
CA SER A 292 12.68 2.01 19.36
C SER A 292 11.58 1.59 20.34
N GLN A 293 10.92 2.56 21.00
CA GLN A 293 9.83 2.33 21.96
C GLN A 293 8.57 1.75 21.31
N PHE A 294 8.43 1.86 19.99
CA PHE A 294 7.24 1.44 19.25
C PHE A 294 7.34 0.01 18.69
N ASN A 295 8.34 -0.78 19.09
CA ASN A 295 8.49 -2.19 18.70
C ASN A 295 8.39 -2.40 17.18
N GLY A 296 8.95 -1.47 16.39
CA GLY A 296 8.95 -1.51 14.93
C GLY A 296 7.65 -1.07 14.26
N ARG A 297 6.65 -0.53 14.98
CA ARG A 297 5.51 0.18 14.38
C ARG A 297 5.94 1.52 13.77
N VAL A 298 6.89 2.20 14.40
CA VAL A 298 7.58 3.35 13.83
C VAL A 298 8.86 2.84 13.17
N THR A 299 9.03 3.11 11.88
CA THR A 299 10.14 2.63 11.05
C THR A 299 11.26 3.66 10.90
N GLU A 300 10.89 4.94 10.93
CA GLU A 300 11.80 6.07 10.84
C GLU A 300 11.17 7.34 11.43
N VAL A 301 12.02 8.30 11.79
CA VAL A 301 11.66 9.63 12.26
C VAL A 301 12.67 10.61 11.67
N ILE A 302 12.16 11.62 10.99
CA ILE A 302 12.93 12.65 10.30
C ILE A 302 12.45 13.99 10.87
N LEU A 303 13.38 14.78 11.38
CA LEU A 303 13.12 16.17 11.71
C LEU A 303 13.66 17.05 10.59
N THR A 304 12.79 17.86 10.01
CA THR A 304 13.16 18.85 8.99
C THR A 304 13.06 20.27 9.52
N ASP A 305 13.72 21.18 8.82
CA ASP A 305 13.60 22.61 9.04
C ASP A 305 12.59 23.26 8.08
N ASN A 306 12.46 24.59 8.07
CA ASN A 306 11.45 25.29 7.26
C ASN A 306 11.74 25.30 5.75
N GLN A 307 12.91 24.82 5.32
CA GLN A 307 13.24 24.58 3.91
C GLN A 307 13.15 23.08 3.57
N GLY A 308 12.80 22.22 4.52
CA GLY A 308 12.79 20.77 4.34
C GLY A 308 14.17 20.12 4.47
N LYS A 309 15.18 20.80 5.03
CA LYS A 309 16.51 20.20 5.25
C LYS A 309 16.44 19.23 6.42
N ASN A 310 17.01 18.03 6.27
CA ASN A 310 17.13 17.10 7.40
C ASN A 310 18.02 17.69 8.51
N VAL A 311 17.42 17.95 9.68
CA VAL A 311 18.09 18.42 10.89
C VAL A 311 18.67 17.23 11.66
N ALA A 312 17.84 16.19 11.82
CA ALA A 312 18.15 14.93 12.48
C ALA A 312 17.31 13.80 11.90
N ILE A 313 17.85 12.58 11.91
CA ILE A 313 17.22 11.38 11.35
C ILE A 313 17.44 10.20 12.30
N SER A 314 16.44 9.35 12.50
CA SER A 314 16.58 8.14 13.33
C SER A 314 17.20 6.96 12.57
N LYS A 315 17.11 6.98 11.24
CA LYS A 315 17.64 5.99 10.29
C LYS A 315 18.10 6.71 9.03
N LEU A 316 19.00 6.08 8.27
CA LEU A 316 19.46 6.62 6.99
C LEU A 316 18.29 6.78 6.01
N THR A 317 18.09 8.00 5.51
CA THR A 317 17.11 8.37 4.48
C THR A 317 17.70 8.22 3.08
N SER A 318 16.84 8.09 2.06
CA SER A 318 17.24 8.08 0.64
C SER A 318 17.91 9.38 0.18
N ASP A 319 17.50 10.47 0.80
CA ASP A 319 17.69 11.85 0.38
C ASP A 319 17.81 12.77 1.62
N TYR A 320 18.38 13.95 1.40
CA TYR A 320 18.66 14.94 2.44
C TYR A 320 17.59 16.03 2.50
N TRP A 321 17.00 16.37 1.36
CA TRP A 321 16.01 17.42 1.22
C TRP A 321 14.62 16.81 1.08
N GLN A 322 13.67 17.27 1.88
CA GLN A 322 12.26 16.80 1.88
C GLN A 322 11.31 17.90 1.41
N GLY A 323 11.84 19.09 1.08
CA GLY A 323 11.04 20.29 0.83
C GLY A 323 10.29 20.28 -0.51
N ASP A 324 10.68 19.39 -1.42
CA ASP A 324 10.01 19.13 -2.69
C ASP A 324 8.90 18.08 -2.57
N GLU A 325 8.72 17.45 -1.40
CA GLU A 325 7.76 16.37 -1.20
C GLU A 325 6.41 16.84 -0.63
N ASP A 326 5.34 16.11 -0.96
CA ASP A 326 3.98 16.40 -0.46
C ASP A 326 3.89 16.30 1.06
N LYS A 327 4.55 15.30 1.66
CA LYS A 327 4.61 15.10 3.12
C LYS A 327 5.14 16.32 3.90
N PHE A 328 5.96 17.15 3.27
CA PHE A 328 6.44 18.41 3.82
C PHE A 328 5.45 19.53 3.50
N ASN A 329 5.21 19.76 2.22
CA ASN A 329 4.47 20.93 1.73
C ASN A 329 3.03 20.98 2.23
N LYS A 330 2.34 19.84 2.29
CA LYS A 330 0.92 19.79 2.67
C LYS A 330 0.71 20.23 4.11
N VAL A 331 1.60 19.87 5.04
CA VAL A 331 1.47 20.23 6.47
C VAL A 331 1.48 21.75 6.69
N PHE A 332 2.21 22.52 5.87
CA PHE A 332 2.21 23.99 5.98
C PHE A 332 0.89 24.63 5.54
N THR A 333 0.03 23.90 4.82
CA THR A 333 -1.19 24.42 4.20
C THR A 333 -2.48 23.90 4.82
N LEU A 334 -2.40 22.92 5.72
CA LEU A 334 -3.56 22.23 6.28
C LEU A 334 -4.08 22.93 7.53
N ILE A 335 -5.39 22.78 7.75
CA ILE A 335 -6.08 23.20 8.98
C ILE A 335 -5.80 22.21 10.12
N ASP A 336 -5.66 20.92 9.77
CA ASP A 336 -5.33 19.86 10.70
C ASP A 336 -3.84 19.91 11.06
N ASP A 337 -3.52 19.65 12.33
CA ASP A 337 -2.14 19.62 12.85
C ASP A 337 -1.36 18.35 12.43
N TYR A 338 -1.70 17.73 11.30
CA TYR A 338 -1.00 16.57 10.76
C TYR A 338 -1.34 16.31 9.27
N TYR A 339 -0.51 15.51 8.62
CA TYR A 339 -0.76 14.98 7.28
C TYR A 339 -0.37 13.51 7.20
N PHE A 340 -1.21 12.69 6.55
CA PHE A 340 -0.81 11.34 6.13
C PHE A 340 -0.51 11.37 4.65
N ASP A 341 0.68 10.90 4.29
CA ASP A 341 0.98 10.59 2.90
C ASP A 341 0.32 9.28 2.46
N ASN A 342 0.60 8.88 1.23
CA ASN A 342 0.19 7.61 0.68
C ASN A 342 0.98 6.45 1.30
N VAL A 343 0.38 5.27 1.21
CA VAL A 343 0.98 4.00 1.57
C VAL A 343 1.93 3.59 0.45
N GLU A 344 3.19 3.46 0.80
CA GLU A 344 4.23 2.94 -0.06
C GLU A 344 4.44 1.45 0.19
N TYR A 345 4.64 0.69 -0.89
CA TYR A 345 4.99 -0.72 -0.83
C TYR A 345 6.48 -0.91 -1.11
N ASP A 346 7.22 -1.39 -0.12
CA ASP A 346 8.60 -1.82 -0.32
C ASP A 346 8.61 -3.28 -0.78
N ALA A 347 8.88 -3.49 -2.08
CA ALA A 347 8.93 -4.83 -2.67
C ALA A 347 10.05 -5.73 -2.11
N SER A 348 11.10 -5.15 -1.52
CA SER A 348 12.22 -5.91 -0.95
C SER A 348 11.85 -6.52 0.40
N THR A 349 11.21 -5.72 1.25
CA THR A 349 10.82 -6.12 2.61
C THR A 349 9.38 -6.63 2.67
N HIS A 350 8.59 -6.44 1.61
CA HIS A 350 7.15 -6.72 1.55
C HIS A 350 6.34 -6.00 2.64
N HIS A 351 6.82 -4.83 3.07
CA HIS A 351 6.14 -3.99 4.07
C HIS A 351 5.42 -2.82 3.41
N PHE A 352 4.33 -2.43 4.06
CA PHE A 352 3.56 -1.24 3.73
C PHE A 352 3.91 -0.15 4.74
N GLN A 353 4.40 0.97 4.24
CA GLN A 353 4.73 2.12 5.06
C GLN A 353 3.81 3.28 4.71
N VAL A 354 3.38 4.03 5.72
CA VAL A 354 2.79 5.36 5.53
C VAL A 354 3.65 6.38 6.27
N GLN A 355 3.69 7.62 5.79
CA GLN A 355 4.34 8.70 6.52
C GLN A 355 3.30 9.62 7.16
N LEU A 356 3.47 9.88 8.45
CA LEU A 356 2.71 10.85 9.24
C LEU A 356 3.59 12.06 9.51
N SER A 357 3.18 13.22 9.01
CA SER A 357 3.88 14.47 9.21
C SER A 357 3.17 15.33 10.25
N ILE A 358 3.92 15.86 11.22
CA ILE A 358 3.46 16.71 12.32
C ILE A 358 4.21 18.05 12.27
N PRO A 359 3.54 19.20 12.33
CA PRO A 359 4.21 20.50 12.33
C PRO A 359 5.03 20.70 13.62
N VAL A 360 6.19 21.32 13.47
CA VAL A 360 7.04 21.77 14.59
C VAL A 360 6.86 23.27 14.75
N PHE A 361 6.39 23.68 15.93
CA PHE A 361 6.18 25.09 16.25
C PHE A 361 7.22 25.60 17.25
N ASN A 362 7.62 26.88 17.12
CA ASN A 362 8.35 27.56 18.17
C ASN A 362 7.42 28.12 19.27
N GLU A 363 8.00 28.75 20.30
CA GLU A 363 7.25 29.35 21.42
C GLU A 363 6.26 30.46 21.00
N HIS A 364 6.44 31.03 19.81
CA HIS A 364 5.56 32.04 19.22
C HIS A 364 4.51 31.44 18.26
N TYR A 365 4.35 30.11 18.24
CA TYR A 365 3.46 29.38 17.33
C TYR A 365 3.77 29.57 15.84
N ASN A 366 5.02 29.90 15.48
CA ASN A 366 5.44 29.89 14.08
C ASN A 366 5.83 28.47 13.69
N HIS A 367 5.37 28.02 12.53
CA HIS A 367 5.76 26.73 11.95
C HIS A 367 7.21 26.82 11.45
N ILE A 368 8.12 26.07 12.07
CA ILE A 368 9.57 26.17 11.84
C ILE A 368 10.18 24.93 11.17
N GLY A 369 9.39 23.89 10.94
CA GLY A 369 9.85 22.62 10.35
C GLY A 369 8.82 21.52 10.56
N VAL A 370 9.11 20.31 10.09
CA VAL A 370 8.18 19.18 10.14
C VAL A 370 8.84 17.97 10.78
N LEU A 371 8.09 17.28 11.64
CA LEU A 371 8.45 15.95 12.14
C LEU A 371 7.73 14.90 11.30
N ILE A 372 8.47 14.16 10.49
CA ILE A 372 7.96 13.11 9.59
C ILE A 372 8.24 11.75 10.23
N ILE A 373 7.21 10.92 10.34
CA ILE A 373 7.26 9.62 11.02
C ILE A 373 6.82 8.54 10.04
N GLY A 374 7.73 7.64 9.68
CA GLY A 374 7.38 6.43 8.92
C GLY A 374 6.75 5.39 9.84
N ILE A 375 5.64 4.81 9.40
CA ILE A 375 4.81 3.88 10.16
C ILE A 375 4.60 2.61 9.34
N ASP A 376 4.97 1.46 9.91
CA ASP A 376 4.64 0.14 9.37
C ASP A 376 3.14 -0.10 9.60
N VAL A 377 2.36 0.04 8.53
CA VAL A 377 0.89 0.09 8.64
C VAL A 377 0.34 -1.24 9.15
N GLU A 378 0.91 -2.38 8.72
CA GLU A 378 0.44 -3.67 9.20
C GLU A 378 0.66 -3.84 10.70
N LYS A 379 1.84 -3.48 11.20
CA LYS A 379 2.12 -3.58 12.65
C LYS A 379 1.33 -2.56 13.46
N ALA A 380 1.04 -1.40 12.88
CA ALA A 380 0.26 -0.35 13.51
C ALA A 380 -1.21 -0.73 13.67
N LEU A 381 -1.81 -1.38 12.65
CA LEU A 381 -3.21 -1.77 12.64
C LEU A 381 -3.48 -3.13 13.32
N ARG A 382 -2.46 -3.99 13.43
CA ARG A 382 -2.57 -5.22 14.22
C ARG A 382 -2.78 -4.86 15.69
N LEU A 383 -3.98 -5.16 16.19
CA LEU A 383 -4.29 -5.08 17.62
C LEU A 383 -3.22 -5.84 18.42
N ASN A 384 -2.87 -5.30 19.59
CA ASN A 384 -1.99 -5.98 20.55
C ASN A 384 -2.47 -7.44 20.76
N ALA A 385 -1.79 -8.40 20.12
CA ALA A 385 -2.03 -9.83 20.30
C ALA A 385 -1.82 -10.29 21.76
N SER A 386 -1.35 -9.40 22.64
CA SER A 386 -1.22 -9.62 24.08
C SER A 386 -2.53 -9.53 24.87
N LEU A 387 -3.66 -9.12 24.27
CA LEU A 387 -4.97 -9.04 24.95
C LEU A 387 -5.91 -10.23 24.66
N ARG A 388 -5.45 -11.26 23.95
CA ARG A 388 -6.22 -12.49 23.68
C ARG A 388 -5.38 -13.75 23.92
N ARG A 389 -4.81 -13.89 25.12
CA ARG A 389 -4.39 -15.19 25.66
C ARG A 389 -5.38 -15.66 26.69
#